data_AF-A0AAX4KXF2-F1
#
_entry.id   AF-A0AAX4KXF2-F1
#
_cell.length_a   1.000
_cell.length_b   1.000
_cell.length_c   1.000
_cell.angle_alpha   90.00
_cell.angle_beta   90.00
_cell.angle_gamma   90.00
#
_symmetry.space_group_name_H-M   'P 1'
#
loop_
_entity.id
_entity.type
_entity.pdbx_description
1 polymer ?
#
loop_
_entity_poly.entity_id
_entity_poly.type
_entity_poly.pdbx_seq_one_letter_code
_entity_poly.pdbx_strand_id
1 'polypeptide(L)'
;MKVTIGEVIALVIILTALSAGFLSATPTTSSHTLTIIPTSAITKFLGGSWSLNYSYVGTGYNAKLIFLQSYKNSQVVYETLTDPAGDELIILYVYPSSHGVTSVYSTGYVVLYSAYKGNAYVMINYVGNTTAVSVSQIESLANYIISTE
;
A
#
# COMPACT_ATOMS: atom_id res chain seq x y z
N MET A 1 1.07 10.18 -53.15
CA MET A 1 -0.04 9.42 -52.55
C MET A 1 -1.23 10.36 -52.42
N LYS A 2 -2.38 10.07 -53.06
CA LYS A 2 -3.60 10.88 -52.90
C LYS A 2 -4.41 10.25 -51.78
N VAL A 3 -4.45 10.90 -50.62
CA VAL A 3 -5.33 10.50 -49.52
C VAL A 3 -6.75 10.89 -49.90
N THR A 4 -7.65 9.93 -49.91
CA THR A 4 -9.07 10.13 -50.19
C THR A 4 -9.79 10.63 -48.94
N ILE A 5 -10.90 11.35 -49.12
CA ILE A 5 -11.70 11.85 -48.01
C ILE A 5 -12.16 10.72 -47.06
N GLY A 6 -12.40 9.52 -47.59
CA GLY A 6 -12.75 8.35 -46.79
C GLY A 6 -11.61 7.91 -45.85
N GLU A 7 -10.35 8.00 -46.29
CA GLU A 7 -9.19 7.66 -45.47
C GLU A 7 -8.94 8.70 -44.36
N VAL A 8 -9.20 9.98 -44.64
CA VAL A 8 -9.14 11.05 -43.62
C VAL A 8 -10.19 10.83 -42.54
N ILE A 9 -11.42 10.49 -42.92
CA ILE A 9 -12.51 10.22 -41.97
C ILE A 9 -12.18 8.99 -41.11
N ALA A 10 -11.67 7.91 -41.71
CA ALA A 10 -11.27 6.72 -40.99
C ALA A 10 -10.17 7.01 -39.94
N LEU A 11 -9.16 7.82 -40.29
CA LEU A 11 -8.11 8.22 -39.37
C LEU A 11 -8.65 9.04 -38.19
N VAL A 12 -9.57 9.97 -38.42
CA VAL A 12 -10.18 10.79 -37.36
C VAL A 12 -10.99 9.90 -36.39
N ILE A 13 -11.73 8.92 -36.90
CA ILE A 13 -12.50 7.98 -36.07
C ILE A 13 -11.57 7.10 -35.23
N ILE A 14 -10.48 6.59 -35.82
CA ILE A 14 -9.50 5.76 -35.10
C ILE A 14 -8.80 6.58 -34.00
N LEU A 15 -8.37 7.81 -34.31
CA LEU A 15 -7.70 8.69 -33.35
C LEU A 15 -8.63 9.10 -32.20
N THR A 16 -9.90 9.37 -32.50
CA THR A 16 -10.90 9.70 -31.46
C THR A 16 -11.23 8.50 -30.59
N ALA A 17 -11.41 7.30 -31.16
CA ALA A 17 -11.61 6.07 -30.41
C ALA A 17 -10.41 5.71 -29.53
N LEU A 18 -9.18 5.87 -30.04
CA LEU A 18 -7.96 5.69 -29.26
C LEU A 18 -7.87 6.72 -28.12
N SER A 19 -8.15 8.00 -28.39
CA SER A 19 -8.13 9.05 -27.35
C SER A 19 -9.16 8.80 -26.25
N ALA A 20 -10.37 8.35 -26.61
CA ALA A 20 -11.40 7.96 -25.66
C ALA A 20 -11.00 6.70 -24.86
N GLY A 21 -10.34 5.73 -25.50
CA GLY A 21 -9.73 4.58 -24.82
C GLY A 21 -8.67 4.99 -23.80
N PHE A 22 -7.76 5.91 -24.16
CA PHE A 22 -6.72 6.44 -23.26
C PHE A 22 -7.28 7.33 -22.13
N LEU A 23 -8.37 8.08 -22.38
CA LEU A 23 -9.06 8.90 -21.36
C LEU A 23 -9.95 8.05 -20.43
N SER A 24 -10.56 6.99 -20.95
CA SER A 24 -11.38 6.02 -20.20
C SER A 24 -10.56 5.02 -19.40
N ALA A 25 -9.24 4.93 -19.64
CA ALA A 25 -8.28 4.37 -18.70
C ALA A 25 -8.08 5.29 -17.48
N THR A 26 -9.14 6.00 -17.08
CA THR A 26 -9.25 6.54 -15.73
C THR A 26 -8.98 5.36 -14.81
N PRO A 27 -7.93 5.42 -13.97
CA PRO A 27 -7.74 4.40 -12.96
C PRO A 27 -9.09 4.31 -12.24
N THR A 28 -9.69 3.12 -12.17
CA THR A 28 -10.78 2.88 -11.24
C THR A 28 -10.18 3.11 -9.86
N THR A 29 -10.20 4.36 -9.42
CA THR A 29 -9.79 4.78 -8.09
C THR A 29 -10.80 4.14 -7.19
N SER A 30 -10.42 3.01 -6.62
CA SER A 30 -11.13 2.55 -5.45
C SER A 30 -11.11 3.69 -4.44
N SER A 31 -12.30 4.10 -4.01
CA SER A 31 -12.56 5.25 -3.14
C SER A 31 -12.12 5.00 -1.68
N HIS A 32 -11.06 4.22 -1.49
CA HIS A 32 -10.48 4.01 -0.17
C HIS A 32 -9.49 5.14 0.08
N THR A 33 -9.86 6.05 0.98
CA THR A 33 -9.00 7.14 1.43
C THR A 33 -8.10 6.61 2.51
N LEU A 34 -7.00 5.97 2.11
CA LEU A 34 -6.05 5.44 3.06
C LEU A 34 -5.43 6.56 3.90
N THR A 35 -5.33 6.35 5.20
CA THR A 35 -4.71 7.30 6.14
C THR A 35 -3.51 6.69 6.86
N ILE A 36 -2.69 7.58 7.42
CA ILE A 36 -1.57 7.16 8.28
C ILE A 36 -2.13 6.46 9.51
N ILE A 37 -1.57 5.31 9.87
CA ILE A 37 -1.93 4.58 11.07
C ILE A 37 -1.47 5.37 12.30
N PRO A 38 -2.40 5.82 13.15
CA PRO A 38 -2.03 6.66 14.28
C PRO A 38 -1.17 5.88 15.27
N THR A 39 -0.12 6.53 15.79
CA THR A 39 0.80 5.93 16.78
C THR A 39 0.08 5.45 18.04
N SER A 40 -1.05 6.06 18.40
CA SER A 40 -1.91 5.61 19.49
C SER A 40 -2.52 4.22 19.25
N ALA A 41 -2.87 3.88 18.01
CA ALA A 41 -3.31 2.54 17.65
C ALA A 41 -2.15 1.54 17.75
N ILE A 42 -0.97 1.92 17.28
CA ILE A 42 0.23 1.06 17.35
C ILE A 42 0.59 0.78 18.81
N THR A 43 0.66 1.81 19.66
CA THR A 43 0.88 1.68 21.10
C THR A 43 -0.19 0.81 21.77
N LYS A 44 -1.46 0.91 21.37
CA LYS A 44 -2.54 0.08 21.92
C LYS A 44 -2.31 -1.42 21.66
N PHE A 45 -1.77 -1.80 20.50
CA PHE A 45 -1.61 -3.21 20.12
C PHE A 45 -0.22 -3.78 20.46
N LEU A 46 0.84 -3.01 20.24
CA LEU A 46 2.22 -3.46 20.44
C LEU A 46 2.80 -3.07 21.80
N GLY A 47 2.16 -2.13 22.51
CA GLY A 47 2.73 -1.51 23.70
C GLY A 47 3.81 -0.48 23.34
N GLY A 48 4.42 0.13 24.36
CA GLY A 48 5.48 1.12 24.19
C GLY A 48 5.00 2.45 23.58
N SER A 49 5.95 3.36 23.36
CA SER A 49 5.71 4.65 22.72
C SER A 49 6.36 4.65 21.35
N TRP A 50 5.58 4.80 20.29
CA TRP A 50 6.09 4.78 18.91
C TRP A 50 6.20 6.18 18.33
N SER A 51 7.32 6.45 17.65
CA SER A 51 7.58 7.68 16.93
C SER A 51 7.61 7.40 15.43
N LEU A 52 6.82 8.16 14.67
CA LEU A 52 6.81 8.07 13.21
C LEU A 52 8.08 8.72 12.63
N ASN A 53 8.87 7.96 11.90
CA ASN A 53 10.11 8.43 11.26
C ASN A 53 9.88 8.86 9.81
N TYR A 54 9.08 8.08 9.09
CA TYR A 54 8.72 8.36 7.70
C TYR A 54 7.29 7.92 7.43
N SER A 55 6.57 8.69 6.61
CA SER A 55 5.26 8.31 6.12
C SER A 55 5.07 8.73 4.67
N TYR A 56 4.37 7.90 3.92
CA TYR A 56 3.89 8.18 2.57
C TYR A 56 2.44 7.72 2.43
N VAL A 57 1.60 8.57 1.85
CA VAL A 57 0.22 8.26 1.48
C VAL A 57 0.00 8.73 0.05
N GLY A 58 -0.46 7.84 -0.81
CA GLY A 58 -0.82 8.16 -2.20
C GLY A 58 -0.63 6.98 -3.13
N THR A 59 -0.72 7.23 -4.43
CA THR A 59 -0.56 6.17 -5.43
C THR A 59 0.90 5.77 -5.60
N GLY A 60 1.20 4.48 -5.77
CA GLY A 60 2.56 3.98 -6.02
C GLY A 60 3.34 4.76 -7.10
N TYR A 61 2.69 5.15 -8.20
CA TYR A 61 3.27 5.93 -9.29
C TYR A 61 3.93 7.24 -8.84
N ASN A 62 3.39 7.86 -7.79
CA ASN A 62 3.83 9.14 -7.26
C ASN A 62 4.79 8.99 -6.07
N ALA A 63 5.18 7.75 -5.73
CA ALA A 63 6.04 7.50 -4.59
C ALA A 63 7.50 7.84 -4.89
N LYS A 64 8.17 8.49 -3.93
CA LYS A 64 9.61 8.77 -4.00
C LYS A 64 10.46 7.51 -3.79
N LEU A 65 9.95 6.56 -3.00
CA LEU A 65 10.60 5.27 -2.78
C LEU A 65 10.34 4.36 -3.98
N ILE A 66 11.42 3.97 -4.67
CA ILE A 66 11.34 3.23 -5.95
C ILE A 66 10.55 1.93 -5.80
N PHE A 67 10.72 1.19 -4.69
CA PHE A 67 9.99 -0.07 -4.51
C PHE A 67 8.47 0.13 -4.42
N LEU A 68 8.00 1.31 -3.97
CA LEU A 68 6.57 1.63 -3.92
C LEU A 68 5.99 1.91 -5.32
N GLN A 69 6.83 2.29 -6.29
CA GLN A 69 6.39 2.51 -7.68
C GLN A 69 5.93 1.24 -8.37
N SER A 70 6.36 0.06 -7.88
CA SER A 70 5.87 -1.24 -8.35
C SER A 70 4.34 -1.40 -8.18
N TYR A 71 3.74 -0.69 -7.23
CA TYR A 71 2.29 -0.70 -6.99
C TYR A 71 1.49 0.20 -7.94
N LYS A 72 2.14 0.96 -8.83
CA LYS A 72 1.52 1.73 -9.92
C LYS A 72 0.35 2.60 -9.43
N ASN A 73 -0.86 2.36 -9.94
CA ASN A 73 -2.05 3.16 -9.64
C ASN A 73 -2.72 2.78 -8.32
N SER A 74 -2.21 1.78 -7.60
CA SER A 74 -2.74 1.40 -6.29
C SER A 74 -2.44 2.50 -5.28
N GLN A 75 -3.44 2.83 -4.45
CA GLN A 75 -3.25 3.61 -3.23
C GLN A 75 -2.37 2.83 -2.27
N VAL A 76 -1.41 3.51 -1.67
CA VAL A 76 -0.40 2.94 -0.80
C VAL A 76 -0.25 3.85 0.42
N VAL A 77 -0.18 3.23 1.59
CA VAL A 77 0.35 3.81 2.81
C VAL A 77 1.63 3.08 3.15
N TYR A 78 2.68 3.83 3.41
CA TYR A 78 3.95 3.29 3.87
C TYR A 78 4.46 4.10 5.04
N GLU A 79 4.77 3.44 6.14
CA GLU A 79 5.22 4.08 7.37
C GLU A 79 6.41 3.34 7.96
N THR A 80 7.33 4.09 8.54
CA THR A 80 8.38 3.54 9.40
C THR A 80 8.33 4.23 10.74
N LEU A 81 8.42 3.44 11.81
CA LEU A 81 8.37 3.90 13.18
C LEU A 81 9.50 3.28 13.99
N THR A 82 9.90 3.99 15.04
CA THR A 82 10.81 3.47 16.06
C THR A 82 10.26 3.73 17.45
N ASP A 83 10.65 2.89 18.40
CA ASP A 83 10.41 3.11 19.81
C ASP A 83 11.70 3.59 20.53
N PRO A 84 11.62 4.03 21.81
CA PRO A 84 12.80 4.40 22.60
C PRO A 84 13.82 3.29 22.85
N ALA A 85 13.43 2.01 22.68
CA ALA A 85 14.34 0.87 22.80
C ALA A 85 15.12 0.60 21.51
N GLY A 86 14.81 1.32 20.43
CA GLY A 86 15.40 1.15 19.10
C GLY A 86 14.76 0.03 18.29
N ASP A 87 13.58 -0.45 18.69
CA ASP A 87 12.78 -1.38 17.91
C ASP A 87 12.22 -0.63 16.67
N GLU A 88 12.23 -1.29 15.51
CA GLU A 88 11.75 -0.74 14.25
C GLU A 88 10.45 -1.41 13.81
N LEU A 89 9.52 -0.62 13.26
CA LEU A 89 8.27 -1.09 12.67
C LEU A 89 8.09 -0.46 11.30
N ILE A 90 7.84 -1.31 10.30
CA ILE A 90 7.53 -0.90 8.94
C ILE A 90 6.13 -1.39 8.60
N ILE A 91 5.25 -0.49 8.21
CA ILE A 91 3.88 -0.80 7.80
C ILE A 91 3.74 -0.43 6.32
N LEU A 92 3.23 -1.36 5.53
CA LEU A 92 2.85 -1.15 4.14
C LEU A 92 1.40 -1.61 3.97
N TYR A 93 0.52 -0.70 3.56
CA TYR A 93 -0.89 -1.00 3.29
C TYR A 93 -1.24 -0.55 1.87
N VAL A 94 -1.89 -1.41 1.07
CA VAL A 94 -2.12 -1.19 -0.37
C VAL A 94 -3.53 -1.56 -0.78
N TYR A 95 -4.17 -0.68 -1.58
CA TYR A 95 -5.50 -0.86 -2.16
C TYR A 95 -5.57 -0.28 -3.60
N PRO A 96 -6.16 -0.95 -4.61
CA PRO A 96 -6.54 -2.36 -4.66
C PRO A 96 -5.29 -3.21 -4.92
N SER A 97 -5.18 -4.36 -4.27
CA SER A 97 -4.10 -5.32 -4.52
C SER A 97 -4.66 -6.64 -5.04
N SER A 98 -4.02 -7.20 -6.07
CA SER A 98 -4.29 -8.53 -6.63
C SER A 98 -3.20 -9.53 -6.23
N HIS A 99 -2.76 -9.49 -4.97
CA HIS A 99 -1.76 -10.41 -4.47
C HIS A 99 -2.38 -11.34 -3.42
N GLY A 100 -1.77 -12.50 -3.22
CA GLY A 100 -2.19 -13.49 -2.25
C GLY A 100 -1.00 -14.02 -1.49
N VAL A 101 -1.29 -14.61 -0.33
CA VAL A 101 -0.44 -15.22 0.72
C VAL A 101 -0.36 -14.39 2.01
N THR A 102 -1.12 -14.82 3.01
CA THR A 102 -0.84 -14.52 4.43
C THR A 102 0.43 -15.25 4.83
N SER A 103 1.53 -14.54 5.05
CA SER A 103 2.78 -15.14 5.54
C SER A 103 3.19 -14.47 6.84
N VAL A 104 3.33 -15.28 7.89
CA VAL A 104 3.92 -14.87 9.15
C VAL A 104 5.28 -15.53 9.28
N TYR A 105 6.33 -14.72 9.35
CA TYR A 105 7.67 -15.18 9.68
C TYR A 105 8.08 -14.53 11.00
N SER A 106 8.35 -15.35 12.02
CA SER A 106 8.83 -14.87 13.32
C SER A 106 10.12 -15.60 13.66
N THR A 107 11.20 -14.84 13.89
CA THR A 107 12.49 -15.37 14.35
C THR A 107 13.11 -14.40 15.35
N GLY A 108 13.34 -14.85 16.59
CA GLY A 108 13.85 -14.01 17.66
C GLY A 108 12.98 -12.77 17.85
N TYR A 109 13.56 -11.59 17.63
CA TYR A 109 12.89 -10.29 17.75
C TYR A 109 12.30 -9.78 16.43
N VAL A 110 12.35 -10.55 15.35
CA VAL A 110 11.81 -10.15 14.04
C VAL A 110 10.45 -10.81 13.81
N VAL A 111 9.46 -10.02 13.39
CA VAL A 111 8.15 -10.51 12.95
C VAL A 111 7.77 -9.84 11.63
N LEU A 112 7.70 -10.62 10.56
CA LEU A 112 7.11 -10.21 9.29
C LEU A 112 5.71 -10.82 9.19
N TYR A 113 4.71 -9.98 9.01
CA TYR A 113 3.32 -10.38 8.85
C TYR A 113 2.75 -9.76 7.58
N SER A 114 2.22 -10.59 6.69
CA SER A 114 1.48 -10.15 5.53
C SER A 114 0.06 -10.70 5.58
N ALA A 115 -0.95 -9.91 5.21
CA ALA A 115 -2.33 -10.38 5.11
C ALA A 115 -3.12 -9.71 4.00
N TYR A 116 -4.13 -10.43 3.53
CA TYR A 116 -5.08 -10.00 2.51
C TYR A 116 -6.51 -10.11 3.03
N LYS A 117 -7.34 -9.11 2.75
CA LYS A 117 -8.79 -9.17 2.98
C LYS A 117 -9.52 -8.44 1.85
N GLY A 118 -10.28 -9.18 1.04
CA GLY A 118 -10.87 -8.62 -0.17
C GLY A 118 -9.79 -8.08 -1.11
N ASN A 119 -9.84 -6.78 -1.42
CA ASN A 119 -8.87 -6.10 -2.28
C ASN A 119 -7.73 -5.40 -1.51
N ALA A 120 -7.68 -5.55 -0.19
CA ALA A 120 -6.71 -4.88 0.66
C ALA A 120 -5.52 -5.80 1.00
N TYR A 121 -4.31 -5.25 0.98
CA TYR A 121 -3.07 -5.91 1.42
C TYR A 121 -2.39 -5.11 2.51
N VAL A 122 -2.02 -5.77 3.61
CA VAL A 122 -1.17 -5.19 4.65
C VAL A 122 0.08 -6.05 4.84
N MET A 123 1.21 -5.40 5.02
CA MET A 123 2.46 -5.99 5.46
C MET A 123 3.00 -5.18 6.63
N ILE A 124 3.36 -5.87 7.70
CA ILE A 124 3.96 -5.32 8.91
C ILE A 124 5.27 -6.06 9.11
N ASN A 125 6.39 -5.33 9.11
CA ASN A 125 7.69 -5.86 9.46
C ASN A 125 8.15 -5.19 10.75
N TYR A 126 8.20 -5.97 11.83
CA TYR A 126 8.74 -5.58 13.11
C TYR A 126 10.14 -6.17 13.26
N VAL A 127 11.09 -5.34 13.68
CA VAL A 127 12.46 -5.73 14.01
C VAL A 127 12.76 -5.17 15.40
N GLY A 128 12.62 -6.02 16.42
CA GLY A 128 12.96 -5.68 17.80
C GLY A 128 14.46 -5.75 18.05
N ASN A 129 14.93 -4.84 18.89
CA ASN A 129 16.29 -4.78 19.39
C ASN A 129 16.40 -5.46 20.77
N THR A 130 15.42 -5.23 21.65
CA THR A 130 15.43 -5.77 23.02
C THR A 130 14.11 -6.42 23.46
N THR A 131 13.04 -6.20 22.71
CA THR A 131 11.70 -6.72 23.01
C THR A 131 11.22 -7.61 21.87
N ALA A 132 10.45 -8.65 22.20
CA ALA A 132 9.76 -9.45 21.19
C ALA A 132 8.27 -9.09 21.25
N VAL A 133 7.69 -8.73 20.11
CA VAL A 133 6.23 -8.68 19.96
C VAL A 133 5.71 -10.07 19.62
N SER A 134 4.54 -10.41 20.16
CA SER A 134 3.88 -11.66 19.79
C SER A 134 3.24 -11.57 18.41
N VAL A 135 3.17 -12.71 17.71
CA VAL A 135 2.44 -12.84 16.45
C VAL A 135 0.99 -12.35 16.58
N SER A 136 0.32 -12.69 17.68
CA SER A 136 -1.06 -12.27 17.96
C SER A 136 -1.23 -10.75 18.06
N GLN A 137 -0.23 -10.02 18.56
CA GLN A 137 -0.29 -8.56 18.62
C GLN A 137 -0.18 -7.94 17.23
N ILE A 138 0.71 -8.46 16.39
CA ILE A 138 0.88 -8.02 15.01
C ILE A 138 -0.36 -8.36 14.17
N GLU A 139 -0.95 -9.54 14.35
CA GLU A 139 -2.22 -9.93 13.75
C GLU A 139 -3.36 -8.98 14.15
N SER A 140 -3.43 -8.60 15.43
CA SER A 140 -4.46 -7.69 15.93
C SER A 140 -4.32 -6.29 15.33
N LEU A 141 -3.09 -5.79 15.20
CA LEU A 141 -2.80 -4.51 14.53
C LEU A 141 -3.17 -4.58 13.04
N ALA A 142 -2.78 -5.64 12.33
CA ALA A 142 -3.10 -5.81 10.93
C ALA A 142 -4.62 -5.88 10.69
N ASN A 143 -5.35 -6.60 11.54
CA ASN A 143 -6.81 -6.66 11.47
C ASN A 143 -7.46 -5.29 11.72
N TYR A 144 -6.92 -4.51 12.66
CA TYR A 144 -7.36 -3.12 12.86
C TYR A 144 -7.17 -2.30 11.58
N ILE A 145 -5.96 -2.28 11.01
CA ILE A 145 -5.63 -1.53 9.78
C ILE A 145 -6.60 -1.89 8.65
N ILE A 146 -6.79 -3.19 8.41
CA ILE A 146 -7.68 -3.69 7.37
C ILE A 146 -9.16 -3.38 7.63
N SER A 147 -9.58 -3.25 8.90
CA SER A 147 -10.99 -3.03 9.26
C SER A 147 -11.40 -1.56 9.30
N THR A 148 -10.44 -0.65 9.40
CA THR A 148 -10.68 0.78 9.58
C THR A 148 -10.79 1.53 8.25
N GLU A 149 -10.41 0.87 7.15
CA GLU A 149 -10.29 1.40 5.79
C GLU A 149 -11.08 0.55 4.79
#